data_AF-A0A839TT94-F1
#
_entry.id   AF-A0A839TT94-F1
#
_cell.length_a   1.000
_cell.length_b   1.000
_cell.length_c   1.000
_cell.angle_alpha   90.00
_cell.angle_beta   90.00
_cell.angle_gamma   90.00
#
_symmetry.space_group_name_H-M   'P 1'
#
loop_
_entity.id
_entity.type
_entity.pdbx_description
1 polymer ?
#
loop_
_entity_poly.entity_id
_entity_poly.type
_entity_poly.pdbx_seq_one_letter_code
_entity_poly.pdbx_strand_id
1 'polypeptide(L)'
;MPLPSRAKLLDVIAKLQDLTGITQIPDLKEALQSRGINLTGNETMVDLVKNVKDNNFNNTAGATAAAGNILSGQTAYVKGVKVTGTMPNNGAVTITPGAADQTIPAGYHNENGKVLAVTVPTDKVLEGTTIAGQTGTIKDYSSYLNGDNHIPPVSIKGDGQGNIDINVPTGYYKAGLSPIGRGVLLDYTKDYRPENIVSGKNIFGVVGTAPGSYIVEGSGTSAGDTNVFVLANGSAASKQYIQVNRSFPSTPMYIILWRQDNVTAYKTIYIRSTGYCFIGFDVYDDAQSTALWADTTGFKLPVDSYNTVFKYAVMG
;
A
#
# COMPACT_ATOMS: atom_id res chain seq x y z
N MET A 1 -87.44 4.55 -72.44
CA MET A 1 -87.07 5.76 -73.21
C MET A 1 -85.55 5.82 -73.25
N PRO A 2 -84.89 5.89 -74.41
CA PRO A 2 -83.44 5.94 -74.46
C PRO A 2 -82.96 7.25 -73.82
N LEU A 3 -81.94 7.18 -72.97
CA LEU A 3 -81.34 8.38 -72.40
C LEU A 3 -80.58 9.13 -73.51
N PRO A 4 -80.75 10.46 -73.63
CA PRO A 4 -80.00 11.23 -74.62
C PRO A 4 -78.51 11.10 -74.31
N SER A 5 -77.69 10.98 -75.35
CA SER A 5 -76.23 10.75 -75.29
C SER A 5 -75.40 11.88 -74.64
N ARG A 6 -76.08 12.81 -73.95
CA ARG A 6 -75.52 13.98 -73.25
C ARG A 6 -76.20 14.27 -71.90
N ALA A 7 -76.94 13.32 -71.33
CA ALA A 7 -77.52 13.51 -70.00
C ALA A 7 -76.40 13.71 -68.96
N LYS A 8 -76.50 14.77 -68.16
CA LYS A 8 -75.53 15.03 -67.10
C LYS A 8 -75.66 13.93 -66.06
N LEU A 9 -74.54 13.52 -65.49
CA LEU A 9 -74.43 12.44 -64.50
C LEU A 9 -75.46 12.56 -63.35
N LEU A 10 -75.86 13.78 -62.99
CA LEU A 10 -76.94 14.07 -62.03
C LEU A 10 -78.29 13.42 -62.40
N ASP A 11 -78.67 13.41 -63.68
CA ASP A 11 -79.95 12.85 -64.13
C ASP A 11 -79.92 11.32 -64.11
N VAL A 12 -78.76 10.73 -64.35
CA VAL A 12 -78.54 9.27 -64.25
C VAL A 12 -78.52 8.83 -62.78
N ILE A 13 -77.95 9.65 -61.90
CA ILE A 13 -77.94 9.44 -60.44
C ILE A 13 -79.35 9.51 -59.86
N ALA A 14 -80.13 10.55 -60.19
CA ALA A 14 -81.52 10.68 -59.74
C ALA A 14 -82.37 9.49 -60.23
N LYS A 15 -82.17 9.05 -61.47
CA LYS A 15 -82.86 7.88 -62.03
C LYS A 15 -82.46 6.58 -61.34
N LEU A 16 -81.18 6.38 -61.02
CA LEU A 16 -80.68 5.19 -60.33
C LEU A 16 -81.15 5.15 -58.87
N GLN A 17 -81.22 6.30 -58.20
CA GLN A 17 -81.78 6.43 -56.85
C GLN A 17 -83.27 6.04 -56.83
N ASP A 18 -84.03 6.53 -57.80
CA ASP A 18 -85.44 6.15 -57.97
C ASP A 18 -85.63 4.67 -58.37
N LEU A 19 -84.73 4.11 -59.20
CA LEU A 19 -84.86 2.72 -59.68
C LEU A 19 -84.42 1.66 -58.67
N THR A 20 -83.40 1.97 -57.87
CA THR A 20 -82.72 0.97 -57.02
C THR A 20 -82.97 1.20 -55.54
N GLY A 21 -83.47 2.37 -55.15
CA GLY A 21 -83.65 2.77 -53.75
C GLY A 21 -82.32 2.96 -53.00
N ILE A 22 -81.17 2.94 -53.68
CA ILE A 22 -79.86 3.03 -53.03
C ILE A 22 -79.56 4.50 -52.68
N THR A 23 -79.77 4.87 -51.41
CA THR A 23 -79.57 6.20 -50.84
C THR A 23 -78.24 6.36 -50.07
N GLN A 24 -77.21 5.56 -50.35
CA GLN A 24 -75.99 5.51 -49.51
C GLN A 24 -74.99 6.69 -49.67
N ILE A 25 -75.28 7.68 -50.53
CA ILE A 25 -74.37 8.81 -50.83
C ILE A 25 -74.40 9.94 -49.77
N PRO A 26 -75.56 10.37 -49.23
CA PRO A 26 -75.64 11.41 -48.20
C PRO A 26 -74.88 11.04 -46.91
N ASP A 27 -75.05 9.82 -46.41
CA ASP A 27 -74.39 9.36 -45.17
C ASP A 27 -72.86 9.34 -45.32
N LEU A 28 -72.35 8.93 -46.49
CA LEU A 28 -70.91 8.96 -46.78
C LEU A 28 -70.37 10.39 -46.87
N LYS A 29 -71.15 11.30 -47.47
CA LYS A 29 -70.79 12.72 -47.57
C LYS A 29 -70.72 13.38 -46.19
N GLU A 30 -71.73 13.18 -45.35
CA GLU A 30 -71.75 13.68 -43.97
C GLU A 30 -70.60 13.08 -43.13
N ALA A 31 -70.34 11.78 -43.29
CA ALA A 31 -69.22 11.12 -42.61
C ALA A 31 -67.87 11.73 -43.03
N LEU A 32 -67.64 12.02 -44.32
CA LEU A 32 -66.38 12.61 -44.80
C LEU A 32 -66.21 14.08 -44.38
N GLN A 33 -67.29 14.86 -44.38
CA GLN A 33 -67.26 16.24 -43.88
C GLN A 33 -67.02 16.31 -42.37
N SER A 34 -67.58 15.37 -41.59
CA SER A 34 -67.29 15.25 -40.14
C SER A 34 -65.82 14.94 -39.83
N ARG A 35 -65.09 14.37 -40.80
CA ARG A 35 -63.64 14.12 -40.73
C ARG A 35 -62.79 15.27 -41.27
N GLY A 36 -63.40 16.42 -41.58
CA GLY A 36 -62.71 17.65 -42.00
C GLY A 36 -62.43 17.76 -43.50
N ILE A 37 -63.02 16.91 -44.35
CA ILE A 37 -62.92 17.08 -45.81
C ILE A 37 -63.98 18.08 -46.28
N ASN A 38 -63.53 19.14 -46.94
CA ASN A 38 -64.43 20.08 -47.61
C ASN A 38 -64.93 19.47 -48.93
N LEU A 39 -66.20 19.08 -48.94
CA LEU A 39 -66.93 18.63 -50.12
C LEU A 39 -67.83 19.76 -50.62
N THR A 40 -67.67 20.13 -51.89
CA THR A 40 -68.34 21.23 -52.60
C THR A 40 -69.72 20.86 -53.12
N GLY A 41 -70.08 19.57 -53.09
CA GLY A 41 -71.38 19.05 -53.51
C GLY A 41 -71.46 18.59 -54.96
N ASN A 42 -70.38 18.76 -55.73
CA ASN A 42 -70.27 18.31 -57.12
C ASN A 42 -69.44 17.01 -57.26
N GLU A 43 -68.99 16.41 -56.16
CA GLU A 43 -68.16 15.20 -56.18
C GLU A 43 -68.92 13.99 -56.74
N THR A 44 -68.29 13.28 -57.67
CA THR A 44 -68.78 11.98 -58.12
C THR A 44 -68.47 10.89 -57.08
N MET A 45 -69.10 9.72 -57.20
CA MET A 45 -68.75 8.57 -56.34
C MET A 45 -67.26 8.19 -56.47
N VAL A 46 -66.66 8.41 -57.65
CA VAL A 46 -65.22 8.20 -57.88
C VAL A 46 -64.40 9.20 -57.07
N ASP A 47 -64.81 10.47 -57.02
CA ASP A 47 -64.14 11.52 -56.24
C ASP A 47 -64.26 11.27 -54.73
N LEU A 48 -65.42 10.81 -54.26
CA LEU A 48 -65.63 10.42 -52.85
C LEU A 48 -64.78 9.21 -52.46
N VAL A 49 -64.73 8.16 -53.30
CA VAL A 49 -63.87 6.99 -53.09
C VAL A 49 -62.39 7.37 -53.13
N LYS A 50 -62.00 8.29 -54.02
CA LYS A 50 -60.65 8.84 -54.08
C LYS A 50 -60.31 9.62 -52.81
N ASN A 51 -61.21 10.47 -52.33
CA ASN A 51 -61.03 11.20 -51.07
C ASN A 51 -60.88 10.25 -49.87
N VAL A 52 -61.67 9.17 -49.79
CA VAL A 52 -61.53 8.15 -48.74
C VAL A 52 -60.14 7.50 -48.77
N LYS A 53 -59.64 7.18 -49.96
CA LYS A 53 -58.33 6.53 -50.16
C LYS A 53 -57.16 7.49 -49.90
N ASP A 54 -57.20 8.68 -50.48
CA ASP A 54 -56.10 9.65 -50.46
C ASP A 54 -55.88 10.26 -49.07
N ASN A 55 -56.95 10.42 -48.28
CA ASN A 55 -56.88 10.97 -46.93
C ASN A 55 -56.70 9.89 -45.85
N ASN A 56 -56.55 8.62 -46.24
CA ASN A 56 -55.98 7.57 -45.40
C ASN A 56 -56.70 7.35 -44.04
N PHE A 57 -58.04 7.57 -43.99
CA PHE A 57 -58.82 7.80 -42.77
C PHE A 57 -58.82 6.71 -41.68
N ASN A 58 -58.21 5.56 -41.92
CA ASN A 58 -58.02 4.48 -40.93
C ASN A 58 -56.80 3.61 -41.26
N ASN A 59 -55.86 4.09 -42.09
CA ASN A 59 -54.78 3.22 -42.55
C ASN A 59 -53.69 3.09 -41.48
N THR A 60 -54.00 2.25 -40.52
CA THR A 60 -53.06 1.69 -39.57
C THR A 60 -52.48 0.39 -40.10
N ALA A 61 -52.58 0.09 -41.40
CA ALA A 61 -52.08 -1.17 -41.98
C ALA A 61 -50.57 -1.31 -41.81
N GLY A 62 -49.84 -0.18 -41.81
CA GLY A 62 -48.42 -0.12 -41.50
C GLY A 62 -48.09 -0.04 -40.01
N ALA A 63 -49.07 0.04 -39.10
CA ALA A 63 -48.81 0.09 -37.67
C ALA A 63 -48.35 -1.28 -37.16
N THR A 64 -47.31 -1.27 -36.32
CA THR A 64 -46.64 -2.49 -35.81
C THR A 64 -46.60 -2.58 -34.29
N ALA A 65 -47.22 -1.63 -33.57
CA ALA A 65 -47.24 -1.64 -32.12
C ALA A 65 -47.97 -2.89 -31.58
N ALA A 66 -47.34 -3.62 -30.68
CA ALA A 66 -47.98 -4.67 -29.90
C ALA A 66 -48.50 -4.09 -28.57
N ALA A 67 -49.36 -4.83 -27.87
CA ALA A 67 -49.85 -4.45 -26.54
C ALA A 67 -48.68 -4.13 -25.57
N GLY A 68 -47.60 -4.93 -25.61
CA GLY A 68 -46.39 -4.72 -24.81
C GLY A 68 -45.58 -3.47 -25.17
N ASN A 69 -45.87 -2.80 -26.30
CA ASN A 69 -45.23 -1.55 -26.72
C ASN A 69 -46.02 -0.31 -26.28
N ILE A 70 -47.24 -0.50 -25.76
CA ILE A 70 -48.17 0.57 -25.41
C ILE A 70 -48.32 0.58 -23.88
N LEU A 71 -48.25 1.75 -23.26
CA LEU A 71 -48.43 1.91 -21.82
C LEU A 71 -49.76 1.33 -21.34
N SER A 72 -49.74 0.68 -20.19
CA SER A 72 -50.95 0.17 -19.54
C SER A 72 -51.98 1.30 -19.33
N GLY A 73 -53.24 1.00 -19.63
CA GLY A 73 -54.34 1.96 -19.63
C GLY A 73 -54.45 2.82 -20.90
N GLN A 74 -53.45 2.80 -21.78
CA GLN A 74 -53.51 3.45 -23.09
C GLN A 74 -54.00 2.48 -24.17
N THR A 75 -54.55 3.04 -25.25
CA THR A 75 -55.02 2.24 -26.39
C THR A 75 -54.58 2.86 -27.71
N ALA A 76 -54.31 2.02 -28.71
CA ALA A 76 -53.99 2.45 -30.07
C ALA A 76 -54.75 1.59 -31.09
N TYR A 77 -54.89 2.07 -32.32
CA TYR A 77 -55.39 1.26 -33.44
C TYR A 77 -54.21 0.74 -34.26
N VAL A 78 -54.18 -0.58 -34.49
CA VAL A 78 -53.12 -1.28 -35.21
C VAL A 78 -53.78 -2.19 -36.24
N LYS A 79 -53.51 -1.97 -37.53
CA LYS A 79 -54.12 -2.70 -38.65
C LYS A 79 -55.67 -2.77 -38.57
N GLY A 80 -56.28 -1.68 -38.14
CA GLY A 80 -57.73 -1.54 -37.99
C GLY A 80 -58.31 -2.08 -36.68
N VAL A 81 -57.48 -2.69 -35.81
CA VAL A 81 -57.91 -3.29 -34.55
C VAL A 81 -57.47 -2.42 -33.37
N LYS A 82 -58.36 -2.19 -32.41
CA LYS A 82 -58.01 -1.53 -31.14
C LYS A 82 -57.14 -2.47 -30.30
N VAL A 83 -55.96 -2.02 -29.94
CA VAL A 83 -55.00 -2.71 -29.06
C VAL A 83 -54.91 -1.94 -27.75
N THR A 84 -55.11 -2.63 -26.63
CA THR A 84 -54.93 -2.08 -25.29
C THR A 84 -53.53 -2.37 -24.80
N GLY A 85 -52.85 -1.36 -24.26
CA GLY A 85 -51.49 -1.47 -23.79
C GLY A 85 -51.33 -2.29 -22.52
N THR A 86 -50.18 -2.94 -22.41
CA THR A 86 -49.78 -3.76 -21.25
C THR A 86 -48.40 -3.39 -20.72
N MET A 87 -47.71 -2.40 -21.29
CA MET A 87 -46.38 -1.99 -20.81
C MET A 87 -46.50 -1.32 -19.44
N PRO A 88 -45.81 -1.81 -18.40
CA PRO A 88 -45.76 -1.14 -17.11
C PRO A 88 -45.08 0.24 -17.22
N ASN A 89 -45.58 1.22 -16.47
CA ASN A 89 -44.88 2.48 -16.25
C ASN A 89 -44.13 2.37 -14.92
N ASN A 90 -42.81 2.16 -14.99
CA ASN A 90 -41.94 2.04 -13.82
C ASN A 90 -41.54 3.41 -13.25
N GLY A 91 -41.87 4.51 -13.93
CA GLY A 91 -41.55 5.86 -13.49
C GLY A 91 -40.05 6.10 -13.35
N ALA A 92 -39.65 6.73 -12.25
CA ALA A 92 -38.25 7.02 -11.95
C ALA A 92 -37.63 5.84 -11.18
N VAL A 93 -36.77 5.07 -11.84
CA VAL A 93 -36.04 3.97 -11.19
C VAL A 93 -34.66 4.43 -10.76
N THR A 94 -34.34 4.26 -9.48
CA THR A 94 -33.00 4.51 -8.93
C THR A 94 -32.32 3.19 -8.61
N ILE A 95 -31.16 2.96 -9.21
CA ILE A 95 -30.34 1.76 -9.01
C ILE A 95 -29.14 2.15 -8.15
N THR A 96 -28.94 1.45 -7.04
CA THR A 96 -27.77 1.66 -6.16
C THR A 96 -26.77 0.55 -6.42
N PRO A 97 -25.59 0.83 -7.00
CA PRO A 97 -24.60 -0.22 -7.29
C PRO A 97 -24.27 -1.09 -6.07
N GLY A 98 -24.09 -2.38 -6.31
CA GLY A 98 -23.75 -3.37 -5.28
C GLY A 98 -22.80 -4.42 -5.83
N ALA A 99 -22.50 -5.44 -5.01
CA ALA A 99 -21.55 -6.49 -5.38
C ALA A 99 -22.09 -7.50 -6.42
N ALA A 100 -23.39 -7.49 -6.68
CA ALA A 100 -24.06 -8.38 -7.63
C ALA A 100 -24.75 -7.57 -8.73
N ASP A 101 -24.94 -8.23 -9.88
CA ASP A 101 -25.67 -7.68 -11.00
C ASP A 101 -27.10 -7.30 -10.60
N GLN A 102 -27.57 -6.16 -11.07
CA GLN A 102 -28.92 -5.68 -10.83
C GLN A 102 -29.71 -5.65 -12.13
N THR A 103 -30.86 -6.31 -12.12
CA THR A 103 -31.76 -6.34 -13.28
C THR A 103 -32.52 -5.03 -13.37
N ILE A 104 -32.60 -4.47 -14.59
CA ILE A 104 -33.47 -3.33 -14.89
C ILE A 104 -34.86 -3.90 -15.23
N PRO A 105 -35.92 -3.55 -14.49
CA PRO A 105 -37.26 -4.05 -14.79
C PRO A 105 -37.70 -3.63 -16.19
N ALA A 106 -38.33 -4.56 -16.93
CA ALA A 106 -38.94 -4.23 -18.21
C ALA A 106 -40.11 -3.23 -18.04
N GLY A 107 -40.28 -2.32 -18.99
CA GLY A 107 -41.32 -1.28 -18.96
C GLY A 107 -40.78 0.09 -19.32
N TYR A 108 -41.65 1.10 -19.25
CA TYR A 108 -41.27 2.50 -19.46
C TYR A 108 -40.63 3.08 -18.21
N HIS A 109 -39.47 3.73 -18.38
CA HIS A 109 -38.77 4.49 -17.35
C HIS A 109 -38.74 5.96 -17.78
N ASN A 110 -38.96 6.88 -16.85
CA ASN A 110 -38.98 8.31 -17.16
C ASN A 110 -37.57 8.94 -17.07
N GLU A 111 -37.47 10.22 -17.43
CA GLU A 111 -36.21 10.98 -17.49
C GLU A 111 -35.50 11.18 -16.14
N ASN A 112 -36.16 10.83 -15.02
CA ASN A 112 -35.60 10.97 -13.67
C ASN A 112 -34.94 9.68 -13.16
N GLY A 113 -34.93 8.60 -13.96
CA GLY A 113 -34.21 7.39 -13.62
C GLY A 113 -32.69 7.61 -13.57
N LYS A 114 -32.00 6.98 -12.61
CA LYS A 114 -30.54 7.13 -12.44
C LYS A 114 -29.89 5.93 -11.77
N VAL A 115 -28.60 5.76 -12.04
CA VAL A 115 -27.72 4.92 -11.24
C VAL A 115 -26.96 5.83 -10.27
N LEU A 116 -26.98 5.51 -8.98
CA LEU A 116 -26.27 6.30 -7.99
C LEU A 116 -24.76 6.21 -8.18
N ALA A 117 -24.06 7.32 -7.93
CA ALA A 117 -22.60 7.32 -7.91
C ALA A 117 -22.07 6.47 -6.75
N VAL A 118 -20.92 5.83 -6.98
CA VAL A 118 -20.19 5.13 -5.93
C VAL A 118 -19.16 6.09 -5.33
N THR A 119 -19.26 6.38 -4.04
CA THR A 119 -18.21 7.11 -3.32
C THR A 119 -17.08 6.14 -2.99
N VAL A 120 -15.88 6.44 -3.44
CA VAL A 120 -14.70 5.59 -3.21
C VAL A 120 -13.81 6.27 -2.17
N PRO A 121 -13.48 5.60 -1.05
CA PRO A 121 -12.44 6.08 -0.14
C PRO A 121 -11.07 5.92 -0.82
N THR A 122 -10.64 6.94 -1.56
CA THR A 122 -9.42 6.87 -2.38
C THR A 122 -8.15 6.67 -1.54
N ASP A 123 -8.18 7.09 -0.27
CA ASP A 123 -7.17 6.82 0.76
C ASP A 123 -7.09 5.35 1.19
N LYS A 124 -7.99 4.50 0.68
CA LYS A 124 -8.01 3.04 0.86
C LYS A 124 -7.77 2.26 -0.43
N VAL A 125 -7.43 2.95 -1.51
CA VAL A 125 -7.22 2.36 -2.85
C VAL A 125 -5.80 2.66 -3.30
N LEU A 126 -5.14 1.68 -3.90
CA LEU A 126 -3.77 1.83 -4.43
C LEU A 126 -3.69 2.92 -5.50
N GLU A 127 -2.62 3.70 -5.45
CA GLU A 127 -2.27 4.65 -6.49
C GLU A 127 -2.17 3.95 -7.85
N GLY A 128 -2.66 4.62 -8.90
CA GLY A 128 -2.78 4.04 -10.24
C GLY A 128 -3.97 3.10 -10.44
N THR A 129 -4.71 2.75 -9.38
CA THR A 129 -5.99 2.03 -9.48
C THR A 129 -7.15 3.02 -9.53
N THR A 130 -8.05 2.86 -10.51
CA THR A 130 -9.26 3.70 -10.65
C THR A 130 -10.52 2.87 -10.43
N ILE A 131 -11.34 3.25 -9.45
CA ILE A 131 -12.64 2.63 -9.17
C ILE A 131 -13.71 3.70 -9.34
N ALA A 132 -14.73 3.41 -10.17
CA ALA A 132 -15.83 4.36 -10.46
C ALA A 132 -15.34 5.79 -10.83
N GLY A 133 -14.26 5.89 -11.60
CA GLY A 133 -13.65 7.16 -12.03
C GLY A 133 -12.83 7.90 -10.96
N GLN A 134 -12.73 7.38 -9.74
CA GLN A 134 -11.92 7.93 -8.65
C GLN A 134 -10.61 7.14 -8.51
N THR A 135 -9.47 7.83 -8.63
CA THR A 135 -8.13 7.24 -8.53
C THR A 135 -7.72 7.10 -7.07
N GLY A 136 -7.15 5.95 -6.69
CA GLY A 136 -6.59 5.71 -5.38
C GLY A 136 -5.34 6.53 -5.08
N THR A 137 -5.03 6.68 -3.79
CA THR A 137 -3.91 7.51 -3.30
C THR A 137 -2.93 6.76 -2.39
N ILE A 138 -3.20 5.49 -2.03
CA ILE A 138 -2.26 4.67 -1.26
C ILE A 138 -1.01 4.42 -2.10
N LYS A 139 0.15 4.84 -1.59
CA LYS A 139 1.45 4.54 -2.20
C LYS A 139 1.75 3.05 -2.13
N ASP A 140 2.23 2.49 -3.24
CA ASP A 140 2.76 1.14 -3.29
C ASP A 140 4.26 1.15 -2.98
N TYR A 141 4.61 0.59 -1.82
CA TYR A 141 5.97 0.44 -1.31
C TYR A 141 6.54 -0.97 -1.53
N SER A 142 5.85 -1.79 -2.33
CA SER A 142 6.23 -3.17 -2.66
C SER A 142 7.33 -3.27 -3.71
N SER A 143 7.74 -2.16 -4.29
CA SER A 143 8.74 -2.16 -5.34
C SER A 143 10.11 -2.49 -4.75
N TYR A 144 10.56 -3.73 -4.98
CA TYR A 144 11.97 -4.10 -4.98
C TYR A 144 12.60 -3.43 -6.19
N LEU A 145 12.72 -2.10 -6.19
CA LEU A 145 13.29 -1.39 -7.31
C LEU A 145 14.70 -1.94 -7.52
N ASN A 146 14.88 -2.59 -8.67
CA ASN A 146 16.18 -3.13 -9.11
C ASN A 146 17.26 -2.08 -8.85
N GLY A 147 18.14 -2.37 -7.89
CA GLY A 147 19.16 -1.45 -7.38
C GLY A 147 18.74 -0.78 -6.08
N ASP A 148 18.93 -1.49 -4.95
CA ASP A 148 19.02 -1.02 -3.55
C ASP A 148 18.03 0.05 -3.01
N ASN A 149 17.06 0.50 -3.80
CA ASN A 149 16.09 1.55 -3.47
C ASN A 149 14.97 0.98 -2.61
N HIS A 150 15.34 0.58 -1.40
CA HIS A 150 14.39 0.30 -0.32
C HIS A 150 13.80 1.62 0.18
N ILE A 151 12.58 1.56 0.66
CA ILE A 151 11.99 2.71 1.35
C ILE A 151 12.55 2.76 2.77
N PRO A 152 13.24 3.84 3.15
CA PRO A 152 13.67 3.99 4.52
C PRO A 152 12.44 4.12 5.43
N PRO A 153 12.44 3.50 6.60
CA PRO A 153 11.41 3.76 7.60
C PRO A 153 11.40 5.24 7.98
N VAL A 154 10.24 5.75 8.40
CA VAL A 154 10.08 7.13 8.89
C VAL A 154 10.95 7.35 10.13
N SER A 155 11.00 6.36 11.02
CA SER A 155 11.94 6.36 12.14
C SER A 155 12.19 4.95 12.64
N ILE A 156 13.41 4.72 13.14
CA ILE A 156 13.76 3.57 13.97
C ILE A 156 14.27 4.09 15.31
N LYS A 157 13.76 3.52 16.41
CA LYS A 157 14.20 3.86 17.77
C LYS A 157 14.34 2.59 18.59
N GLY A 158 15.42 2.50 19.36
CA GLY A 158 15.48 1.54 20.47
C GLY A 158 14.87 2.17 21.72
N ASP A 159 14.13 1.39 22.49
CA ASP A 159 13.54 1.85 23.76
C ASP A 159 14.52 1.74 24.95
N GLY A 160 15.63 1.00 24.76
CA GLY A 160 16.61 0.70 25.80
C GLY A 160 16.22 -0.46 26.73
N GLN A 161 15.06 -1.09 26.52
CA GLN A 161 14.62 -2.31 27.21
C GLN A 161 14.79 -3.56 26.33
N GLY A 162 15.31 -3.38 25.10
CA GLY A 162 15.58 -4.45 24.15
C GLY A 162 14.58 -4.52 23.01
N ASN A 163 13.63 -3.58 22.92
CA ASN A 163 12.73 -3.48 21.79
C ASN A 163 13.22 -2.45 20.78
N ILE A 164 12.80 -2.64 19.52
CA ILE A 164 12.98 -1.67 18.45
C ILE A 164 11.61 -1.28 17.92
N ASP A 165 11.33 0.01 18.00
CA ASP A 165 10.16 0.62 17.40
C ASP A 165 10.51 1.08 15.98
N ILE A 166 9.71 0.61 15.01
CA ILE A 166 9.85 0.95 13.61
C ILE A 166 8.57 1.65 13.16
N ASN A 167 8.68 2.92 12.78
CA ASN A 167 7.61 3.66 12.15
C ASN A 167 7.83 3.65 10.63
N VAL A 168 6.83 3.21 9.87
CA VAL A 168 6.91 3.06 8.42
C VAL A 168 5.96 4.05 7.73
N PRO A 169 6.25 4.48 6.49
CA PRO A 169 5.31 5.29 5.74
C PRO A 169 3.96 4.58 5.57
N THR A 170 2.86 5.34 5.63
CA THR A 170 1.53 4.79 5.32
C THR A 170 1.48 4.38 3.85
N GLY A 171 1.25 3.10 3.58
CA GLY A 171 1.20 2.58 2.23
C GLY A 171 0.96 1.08 2.20
N TYR A 172 0.97 0.51 0.99
CA TYR A 172 0.88 -0.93 0.78
C TYR A 172 2.26 -1.57 0.69
N TYR A 173 2.41 -2.72 1.36
CA TYR A 173 3.63 -3.51 1.40
C TYR A 173 3.29 -4.96 1.03
N LYS A 174 3.86 -5.44 -0.07
CA LYS A 174 3.69 -6.83 -0.51
C LYS A 174 4.44 -7.79 0.42
N ALA A 175 3.76 -8.85 0.84
CA ALA A 175 4.37 -9.92 1.59
C ALA A 175 5.44 -10.67 0.77
N GLY A 176 6.52 -11.07 1.42
CA GLY A 176 7.60 -11.86 0.85
C GLY A 176 8.98 -11.23 1.05
N LEU A 177 9.99 -11.93 0.55
CA LEU A 177 11.36 -11.45 0.48
C LEU A 177 11.70 -11.10 -0.97
N SER A 178 12.69 -10.23 -1.15
CA SER A 178 13.34 -10.01 -2.42
C SER A 178 14.07 -11.28 -2.89
N PRO A 179 14.47 -11.36 -4.17
CA PRO A 179 15.25 -12.49 -4.69
C PRO A 179 16.56 -12.77 -3.93
N ILE A 180 17.09 -11.77 -3.20
CA ILE A 180 18.30 -11.88 -2.38
C ILE A 180 17.99 -12.08 -0.88
N GLY A 181 16.74 -12.41 -0.53
CA GLY A 181 16.32 -12.71 0.84
C GLY A 181 16.13 -11.49 1.75
N ARG A 182 16.03 -10.26 1.19
CA ARG A 182 15.81 -9.03 1.97
C ARG A 182 14.33 -8.66 2.06
N GLY A 183 13.91 -8.04 3.16
CA GLY A 183 12.58 -7.44 3.30
C GLY A 183 12.42 -6.14 2.51
N VAL A 184 11.24 -5.52 2.59
CA VAL A 184 10.89 -4.26 1.88
C VAL A 184 11.41 -2.98 2.56
N LEU A 185 11.78 -3.06 3.84
CA LEU A 185 12.33 -1.95 4.63
C LEU A 185 13.83 -2.16 4.83
N LEU A 186 14.62 -1.11 4.64
CA LEU A 186 16.06 -1.13 4.90
C LEU A 186 16.48 0.19 5.53
N ASP A 187 17.30 0.08 6.58
CA ASP A 187 18.01 1.20 7.16
C ASP A 187 19.51 0.99 7.00
N TYR A 188 20.17 1.98 6.41
CA TYR A 188 21.61 1.95 6.19
C TYR A 188 22.31 2.61 7.38
N THR A 189 22.42 1.87 8.48
CA THR A 189 23.30 2.28 9.59
C THR A 189 24.69 1.68 9.44
N LYS A 190 25.71 2.54 9.48
CA LYS A 190 27.12 2.10 9.46
C LYS A 190 27.52 1.36 10.74
N ASP A 191 26.75 1.50 11.81
CA ASP A 191 27.10 1.00 13.13
C ASP A 191 26.64 -0.45 13.35
N TYR A 192 25.63 -0.92 12.60
CA TYR A 192 25.17 -2.30 12.67
C TYR A 192 26.08 -3.25 11.87
N ARG A 193 27.29 -3.45 12.40
CA ARG A 193 28.33 -4.33 11.85
C ARG A 193 28.89 -5.23 12.94
N PRO A 194 29.37 -6.45 12.60
CA PRO A 194 29.94 -7.38 13.59
C PRO A 194 30.97 -6.74 14.52
N GLU A 195 31.86 -5.90 13.99
CA GLU A 195 32.97 -5.26 14.71
C GLU A 195 32.54 -4.22 15.75
N ASN A 196 31.27 -3.78 15.71
CA ASN A 196 30.71 -2.85 16.69
C ASN A 196 29.87 -3.56 17.77
N ILE A 197 29.71 -4.88 17.66
CA ILE A 197 28.90 -5.69 18.58
C ILE A 197 29.85 -6.58 19.39
N VAL A 198 29.71 -6.59 20.71
CA VAL A 198 30.56 -7.37 21.62
C VAL A 198 30.49 -8.87 21.30
N SER A 199 31.65 -9.51 21.30
CA SER A 199 31.80 -10.94 21.02
C SER A 199 30.90 -11.80 21.90
N GLY A 200 30.28 -12.82 21.29
CA GLY A 200 29.29 -13.67 21.94
C GLY A 200 27.88 -13.07 22.02
N LYS A 201 27.67 -11.81 21.59
CA LYS A 201 26.32 -11.24 21.39
C LYS A 201 25.85 -11.47 19.96
N ASN A 202 24.55 -11.62 19.79
CA ASN A 202 23.88 -11.70 18.50
C ASN A 202 22.74 -10.68 18.51
N ILE A 203 22.79 -9.70 17.60
CA ILE A 203 21.74 -8.70 17.43
C ILE A 203 21.20 -8.91 16.02
N PHE A 204 19.92 -9.28 15.88
CA PHE A 204 19.20 -9.61 14.63
C PHE A 204 19.97 -10.49 13.61
N GLY A 205 20.73 -11.48 14.08
CA GLY A 205 21.49 -12.40 13.22
C GLY A 205 22.93 -11.97 12.93
N VAL A 206 23.32 -10.75 13.31
CA VAL A 206 24.71 -10.29 13.25
C VAL A 206 25.41 -10.67 14.55
N VAL A 207 26.33 -11.63 14.44
CA VAL A 207 27.17 -12.08 15.56
C VAL A 207 28.32 -11.10 15.76
N GLY A 208 28.49 -10.64 17.01
CA GLY A 208 29.52 -9.67 17.37
C GLY A 208 30.93 -10.22 17.35
N THR A 209 31.88 -9.37 16.96
CA THR A 209 33.32 -9.64 16.95
C THR A 209 34.13 -8.62 17.75
N ALA A 210 33.51 -7.57 18.29
CA ALA A 210 34.20 -6.60 19.13
C ALA A 210 34.71 -7.28 20.41
N PRO A 211 35.95 -7.01 20.86
CA PRO A 211 36.44 -7.55 22.12
C PRO A 211 35.56 -7.06 23.28
N GLY A 212 35.22 -7.96 24.20
CA GLY A 212 34.56 -7.59 25.45
C GLY A 212 35.59 -7.05 26.45
N SER A 213 35.16 -6.19 27.37
CA SER A 213 36.00 -5.79 28.50
C SER A 213 35.97 -6.83 29.61
N TYR A 214 37.08 -6.99 30.33
CA TYR A 214 37.14 -7.82 31.53
C TYR A 214 37.92 -7.15 32.66
N ILE A 215 37.63 -7.56 33.90
CA ILE A 215 38.45 -7.26 35.08
C ILE A 215 38.74 -8.59 35.78
N VAL A 216 40.02 -8.91 35.96
CA VAL A 216 40.47 -10.07 36.73
C VAL A 216 41.26 -9.56 37.94
N GLU A 217 40.75 -9.85 39.14
CA GLU A 217 41.42 -9.54 40.40
C GLU A 217 42.17 -10.76 40.95
N GLY A 218 43.19 -10.49 41.76
CA GLY A 218 43.91 -11.52 42.50
C GLY A 218 45.01 -10.94 43.39
N SER A 219 45.92 -11.80 43.82
CA SER A 219 47.09 -11.43 44.61
C SER A 219 48.31 -12.25 44.21
N GLY A 220 49.49 -11.68 44.39
CA GLY A 220 50.76 -12.40 44.30
C GLY A 220 51.78 -11.83 45.29
N THR A 221 52.82 -12.61 45.57
CA THR A 221 53.91 -12.17 46.45
C THR A 221 55.08 -11.73 45.59
N SER A 222 55.65 -10.57 45.90
CA SER A 222 56.87 -10.11 45.23
C SER A 222 58.05 -11.02 45.53
N ALA A 223 58.95 -11.15 44.56
CA ALA A 223 60.11 -12.01 44.66
C ALA A 223 61.05 -11.56 45.80
N GLY A 224 61.77 -12.52 46.37
CA GLY A 224 62.82 -12.28 47.36
C GLY A 224 64.13 -11.77 46.76
N ASP A 225 64.26 -11.80 45.43
CA ASP A 225 65.38 -11.32 44.65
C ASP A 225 65.00 -10.09 43.79
N THR A 226 65.97 -9.58 43.03
CA THR A 226 65.77 -8.45 42.11
C THR A 226 65.89 -8.88 40.66
N ASN A 227 65.25 -8.13 39.77
CA ASN A 227 65.49 -8.19 38.33
C ASN A 227 65.93 -6.82 37.82
N VAL A 228 66.59 -6.81 36.67
CA VAL A 228 67.03 -5.56 36.03
C VAL A 228 65.94 -5.09 35.08
N PHE A 229 65.35 -3.94 35.39
CA PHE A 229 64.37 -3.27 34.56
C PHE A 229 64.98 -2.05 33.89
N VAL A 230 64.53 -1.71 32.69
CA VAL A 230 64.98 -0.52 31.96
C VAL A 230 63.96 0.59 32.14
N LEU A 231 64.43 1.74 32.63
CA LEU A 231 63.63 2.96 32.72
C LEU A 231 63.41 3.56 31.32
N ALA A 232 62.38 4.37 31.16
CA ALA A 232 62.10 5.08 29.91
C ALA A 232 63.24 5.99 29.42
N ASN A 233 64.18 6.37 30.32
CA ASN A 233 65.39 7.12 29.97
C ASN A 233 66.56 6.21 29.50
N GLY A 234 66.34 4.91 29.34
CA GLY A 234 67.34 3.91 28.94
C GLY A 234 68.26 3.42 30.06
N SER A 235 68.15 3.95 31.28
CA SER A 235 68.95 3.51 32.42
C SER A 235 68.40 2.19 32.98
N ALA A 236 69.29 1.35 33.50
CA ALA A 236 68.91 0.11 34.17
C ALA A 236 68.74 0.33 35.68
N ALA A 237 67.70 -0.23 36.28
CA ALA A 237 67.50 -0.28 37.72
C ALA A 237 67.17 -1.70 38.20
N SER A 238 67.81 -2.10 39.30
CA SER A 238 67.50 -3.36 39.97
C SER A 238 66.32 -3.15 40.92
N LYS A 239 65.19 -3.80 40.64
CA LYS A 239 63.97 -3.72 41.46
C LYS A 239 63.46 -5.11 41.82
N GLN A 240 62.72 -5.19 42.92
CA GLN A 240 61.88 -6.37 43.19
C GLN A 240 60.79 -6.42 42.14
N TYR A 241 60.19 -7.59 41.96
CA TYR A 241 59.15 -7.78 40.96
C TYR A 241 58.07 -8.70 41.49
N ILE A 242 56.87 -8.50 40.98
CA ILE A 242 55.82 -9.51 41.07
C ILE A 242 55.72 -10.18 39.71
N GLN A 243 55.64 -11.51 39.72
CA GLN A 243 55.34 -12.29 38.52
C GLN A 243 54.10 -13.13 38.80
N VAL A 244 53.09 -12.96 37.97
CA VAL A 244 51.85 -13.73 38.03
C VAL A 244 51.75 -14.51 36.73
N ASN A 245 51.82 -15.83 36.83
CA ASN A 245 51.64 -16.75 35.69
C ASN A 245 50.19 -17.26 35.72
N ARG A 246 49.30 -16.56 35.02
CA ARG A 246 47.86 -16.90 34.93
C ARG A 246 47.32 -16.45 33.59
N SER A 247 46.49 -17.30 32.98
CA SER A 247 45.79 -16.97 31.73
C SER A 247 44.76 -15.85 31.90
N PHE A 248 44.81 -14.87 30.99
CA PHE A 248 43.82 -13.80 30.86
C PHE A 248 43.00 -13.95 29.57
N PRO A 249 41.72 -13.49 29.54
CA PRO A 249 40.85 -13.61 28.36
C PRO A 249 41.37 -12.88 27.12
N SER A 250 42.02 -11.75 27.32
CA SER A 250 42.71 -10.97 26.29
C SER A 250 44.03 -10.49 26.87
N THR A 251 44.84 -9.79 26.08
CA THR A 251 46.08 -9.23 26.57
C THR A 251 45.80 -8.03 27.49
N PRO A 252 46.35 -7.97 28.71
CA PRO A 252 46.12 -6.87 29.64
C PRO A 252 46.41 -5.49 29.04
N MET A 253 45.42 -4.60 29.09
CA MET A 253 45.57 -3.17 28.74
C MET A 253 46.03 -2.36 29.94
N TYR A 254 45.52 -2.69 31.13
CA TYR A 254 45.88 -2.03 32.39
C TYR A 254 46.13 -3.08 33.47
N ILE A 255 47.17 -2.87 34.26
CA ILE A 255 47.42 -3.65 35.47
C ILE A 255 47.70 -2.67 36.60
N ILE A 256 46.95 -2.79 37.69
CA ILE A 256 47.18 -2.00 38.90
C ILE A 256 47.58 -2.95 40.00
N LEU A 257 48.71 -2.68 40.64
CA LEU A 257 49.19 -3.40 41.82
C LEU A 257 49.17 -2.48 43.03
N TRP A 258 48.71 -2.99 44.17
CA TRP A 258 48.79 -2.30 45.45
C TRP A 258 49.16 -3.28 46.56
N ARG A 259 50.01 -2.83 47.49
CA ARG A 259 50.37 -3.65 48.65
C ARG A 259 49.14 -3.93 49.50
N GLN A 260 49.09 -5.15 50.04
CA GLN A 260 48.00 -5.57 50.93
C GLN A 260 48.18 -5.04 52.37
N ASP A 261 49.38 -4.65 52.77
CA ASP A 261 49.73 -4.23 54.13
C ASP A 261 49.31 -2.78 54.48
N ASN A 262 48.63 -2.05 53.56
CA ASN A 262 48.14 -0.68 53.74
C ASN A 262 49.23 0.36 54.16
N VAL A 263 50.51 0.04 53.98
CA VAL A 263 51.61 0.99 54.20
C VAL A 263 51.72 1.93 53.00
N THR A 264 52.14 3.18 53.22
CA THR A 264 52.37 4.21 52.19
C THR A 264 53.40 3.75 51.16
N ALA A 265 52.97 2.94 50.19
CA ALA A 265 53.80 2.48 49.10
C ALA A 265 53.12 2.84 47.78
N TYR A 266 53.95 3.22 46.82
CA TYR A 266 53.51 3.58 45.48
C TYR A 266 52.75 2.41 44.84
N LYS A 267 51.66 2.73 44.13
CA LYS A 267 50.99 1.76 43.27
C LYS A 267 51.86 1.51 42.05
N THR A 268 51.96 0.26 41.64
CA THR A 268 52.51 -0.05 40.32
C THR A 268 51.36 -0.02 39.31
N ILE A 269 51.50 0.77 38.26
CA ILE A 269 50.49 0.86 37.20
C ILE A 269 51.16 0.55 35.87
N TYR A 270 50.70 -0.48 35.17
CA TYR A 270 51.09 -0.77 33.80
C TYR A 270 50.00 -0.30 32.84
N ILE A 271 50.43 0.37 31.77
CA ILE A 271 49.56 0.88 30.69
C ILE A 271 50.13 0.40 29.37
N ARG A 272 49.44 -0.54 28.73
CA ARG A 272 49.88 -1.15 27.47
C ARG A 272 49.97 -0.14 26.32
N SER A 273 49.03 0.79 26.23
CA SER A 273 48.99 1.76 25.12
C SER A 273 50.20 2.68 25.08
N THR A 274 50.89 2.88 26.20
CA THR A 274 52.14 3.64 26.28
C THR A 274 53.37 2.75 26.39
N GLY A 275 53.21 1.43 26.60
CA GLY A 275 54.30 0.51 26.91
C GLY A 275 54.98 0.78 28.27
N TYR A 276 54.31 1.49 29.19
CA TYR A 276 54.96 1.99 30.41
C TYR A 276 54.41 1.35 31.68
N CYS A 277 55.32 1.11 32.63
CA CYS A 277 55.02 0.72 33.99
C CYS A 277 55.51 1.80 34.96
N PHE A 278 54.62 2.34 35.78
CA PHE A 278 54.86 3.43 36.71
C PHE A 278 54.96 2.91 38.13
N ILE A 279 55.97 3.36 38.87
CA ILE A 279 56.11 3.12 40.32
C ILE A 279 56.59 4.40 40.97
N GLY A 280 55.69 5.10 41.65
CA GLY A 280 56.00 6.42 42.19
C GLY A 280 56.35 7.38 41.06
N PHE A 281 57.59 7.88 41.05
CA PHE A 281 58.12 8.73 39.97
C PHE A 281 58.94 7.97 38.93
N ASP A 282 59.22 6.69 39.15
CA ASP A 282 59.97 5.85 38.22
C ASP A 282 59.05 5.38 37.09
N VAL A 283 59.53 5.49 35.85
CA VAL A 283 58.83 5.02 34.64
C VAL A 283 59.69 3.98 33.94
N TYR A 284 59.17 2.76 33.82
CA TYR A 284 59.80 1.62 33.16
C TYR A 284 59.18 1.39 31.79
N ASP A 285 60.01 0.99 30.83
CA ASP A 285 59.64 0.82 29.41
C ASP A 285 59.65 -0.66 29.02
N ASP A 286 58.50 -1.20 28.63
CA ASP A 286 58.33 -2.62 28.28
C ASP A 286 59.01 -3.00 26.96
N ALA A 287 59.23 -2.04 26.06
CA ALA A 287 59.92 -2.28 24.81
C ALA A 287 61.43 -2.41 25.01
N GLN A 288 61.98 -1.75 26.04
CA GLN A 288 63.41 -1.79 26.36
C GLN A 288 63.76 -2.83 27.43
N SER A 289 62.81 -3.17 28.30
CA SER A 289 63.02 -4.04 29.45
C SER A 289 62.52 -5.46 29.20
N THR A 290 63.39 -6.40 28.84
CA THR A 290 63.04 -7.82 28.68
C THR A 290 62.47 -8.48 29.95
N ALA A 291 62.69 -7.88 31.11
CA ALA A 291 62.14 -8.32 32.40
C ALA A 291 60.72 -7.81 32.69
N LEU A 292 60.23 -6.80 31.95
CA LEU A 292 58.91 -6.20 32.10
C LEU A 292 58.00 -6.71 30.99
N TRP A 293 56.91 -7.39 31.34
CA TRP A 293 55.99 -7.91 30.32
C TRP A 293 54.58 -8.09 30.89
N ALA A 294 53.60 -8.04 29.99
CA ALA A 294 52.21 -8.39 30.24
C ALA A 294 51.58 -8.95 28.96
N ASP A 295 51.11 -10.19 29.03
CA ASP A 295 50.48 -10.90 27.91
C ASP A 295 49.31 -11.76 28.39
N THR A 296 48.74 -12.57 27.51
CA THR A 296 47.61 -13.46 27.84
C THR A 296 47.98 -14.58 28.82
N THR A 297 49.25 -14.81 29.12
CA THR A 297 49.74 -15.87 30.00
C THR A 297 50.12 -15.37 31.40
N GLY A 298 50.21 -14.05 31.59
CA GLY A 298 50.61 -13.48 32.87
C GLY A 298 51.13 -12.06 32.77
N PHE A 299 51.83 -11.64 33.82
CA PHE A 299 52.64 -10.43 33.80
C PHE A 299 53.83 -10.53 34.76
N LYS A 300 54.83 -9.70 34.51
CA LYS A 300 55.93 -9.42 35.42
C LYS A 300 56.17 -7.91 35.48
N LEU A 301 55.93 -7.31 36.64
CA LEU A 301 56.04 -5.87 36.85
C LEU A 301 56.96 -5.56 38.04
N PRO A 302 57.76 -4.48 37.99
CA PRO A 302 58.57 -4.05 39.11
C PRO A 302 57.68 -3.58 40.28
N VAL A 303 58.20 -3.70 41.50
CA VAL A 303 57.59 -3.24 42.75
C VAL A 303 58.67 -2.81 43.74
N ASP A 304 58.31 -2.03 44.77
CA ASP A 304 59.28 -1.43 45.71
C ASP A 304 59.50 -2.24 47.01
N SER A 305 59.13 -3.52 47.08
CA SER A 305 59.33 -4.33 48.29
C SER A 305 59.46 -5.82 48.02
N TYR A 306 60.26 -6.48 48.86
CA TYR A 306 60.55 -7.93 48.82
C TYR A 306 59.54 -8.72 49.65
N ASN A 307 59.23 -9.94 49.23
CA ASN A 307 58.39 -10.90 49.97
C ASN A 307 57.07 -10.28 50.49
N THR A 308 56.51 -9.35 49.72
CA THR A 308 55.32 -8.59 50.10
C THR A 308 54.15 -9.01 49.22
N VAL A 309 52.97 -9.18 49.81
CA VAL A 309 51.76 -9.50 49.05
C VAL A 309 51.20 -8.24 48.41
N PHE A 310 51.04 -8.27 47.09
CA PHE A 310 50.33 -7.28 46.31
C PHE A 310 49.01 -7.86 45.84
N LYS A 311 47.95 -7.07 45.96
CA LYS A 311 46.72 -7.30 45.21
C LYS A 311 46.87 -6.69 43.82
N TYR A 312 46.19 -7.29 42.85
CA TYR A 312 46.18 -6.82 41.49
C TYR A 312 44.78 -6.77 40.90
N ALA A 313 44.56 -5.81 40.00
CA ALA A 313 43.44 -5.77 39.09
C ALA A 313 43.98 -5.66 37.66
N VAL A 314 43.61 -6.61 36.82
CA VAL A 314 43.98 -6.69 35.41
C VAL A 314 42.77 -6.39 34.56
N MET A 315 42.88 -5.41 33.67
CA MET A 315 41.80 -4.97 32.79
C MET A 315 42.23 -5.11 31.33
N GLY A 316 41.33 -5.56 30.46
CA GLY A 316 41.57 -5.71 29.02
C GLY A 316 40.31 -6.00 28.24
#